data_AF-A0A925Q555-F1
#
_entry.id   AF-A0A925Q555-F1
#
_cell.length_a   1.000
_cell.length_b   1.000
_cell.length_c   1.000
_cell.angle_alpha   90.00
_cell.angle_beta   90.00
_cell.angle_gamma   90.00
#
_symmetry.space_group_name_H-M   'P 1'
#
loop_
_entity.id
_entity.type
_entity.pdbx_description
1 polymer ?
#
loop_
_entity_poly.entity_id
_entity_poly.type
_entity_poly.pdbx_seq_one_letter_code
_entity_poly.pdbx_strand_id
1 'polypeptide(L)'
;LFITEILEAVEILREKNMLDCLQLVHCHPGSQLQDIRRVKDAINELAHVYAELKLLGAELKYIDVGGGLGVDYDGSGTNFSSSMNYTLNEYANDVVYRIASVCNARKIAHPMIVSESGRAIAAHHSVLVFNTLGTSALDQFRVTGKEDQQHGGELPQPVRDLLDAFRTVTERRVVECYHDAQTARDQVLQMFNLGLLSLEHRGLAERLYWATCAKVRDLTRKLDEIPEELEELESILSDIYFCNFSVFQSLPDSWAIDQLFPIMPIHRLNERPTRKGVLADITCDSDGKIDRFVSQRDVKRTLELHAITAQDEYYLAAFLVGAYQETLGDLHNLFGDTHVVHVRFHDDGRWWIEEIVEGDTANKVLEYMEYDVADLHPALARDCERAVREGRMTVAESQGIKRFYEGELDGYAYLE
;
A
#
# COMPACT_ATOMS: atom_id res chain seq x y z
N LEU A 1 -14.20 13.73 27.36
CA LEU A 1 -15.02 14.04 28.55
C LEU A 1 -14.11 14.49 29.67
N PHE A 2 -14.44 15.60 30.30
CA PHE A 2 -13.75 16.06 31.49
C PHE A 2 -14.32 15.34 32.72
N ILE A 3 -13.48 15.11 33.75
CA ILE A 3 -13.91 14.51 35.02
C ILE A 3 -15.11 15.26 35.62
N THR A 4 -15.17 16.59 35.45
CA THR A 4 -16.31 17.42 35.87
C THR A 4 -17.63 16.98 35.24
N GLU A 5 -17.66 16.70 33.94
CA GLU A 5 -18.87 16.27 33.23
C GLU A 5 -19.33 14.88 33.71
N ILE A 6 -18.38 14.00 34.07
CA ILE A 6 -18.69 12.69 34.66
C ILE A 6 -19.40 12.87 36.01
N LEU A 7 -18.91 13.78 36.86
CA LEU A 7 -19.53 14.07 38.15
C LEU A 7 -20.92 14.70 38.00
N GLU A 8 -21.08 15.62 37.05
CA GLU A 8 -22.39 16.21 36.71
C GLU A 8 -23.38 15.14 36.25
N ALA A 9 -22.96 14.19 35.42
CA ALA A 9 -23.79 13.06 35.01
C ALA A 9 -24.22 12.19 36.20
N VAL A 10 -23.33 11.94 37.17
CA VAL A 10 -23.65 11.22 38.40
C VAL A 10 -24.71 11.95 39.23
N GLU A 11 -24.59 13.28 39.38
CA GLU A 11 -25.58 14.06 40.12
C GLU A 11 -26.96 14.04 39.42
N ILE A 12 -27.00 14.18 38.09
CA ILE A 12 -28.24 14.06 37.30
C ILE A 12 -28.90 12.70 37.55
N LEU A 13 -28.13 11.60 37.50
CA LEU A 13 -28.67 10.26 37.75
C LEU A 13 -29.14 10.10 39.20
N ARG A 14 -28.44 10.68 40.17
CA ARG A 14 -28.83 10.65 41.58
C ARG A 14 -30.13 11.41 41.82
N GLU A 15 -30.28 12.61 41.25
CA GLU A 15 -31.52 13.39 41.34
C GLU A 15 -32.73 12.66 40.75
N LYS A 16 -32.51 11.84 39.73
CA LYS A 16 -33.55 11.03 39.08
C LYS A 16 -33.77 9.66 39.72
N ASN A 17 -33.01 9.28 40.76
CA ASN A 17 -32.98 7.93 41.32
C ASN A 17 -32.70 6.84 40.27
N MET A 18 -31.73 7.09 39.39
CA MET A 18 -31.33 6.21 38.28
C MET A 18 -29.83 5.89 38.30
N LEU A 19 -29.16 6.06 39.45
CA LEU A 19 -27.71 5.85 39.55
C LEU A 19 -27.31 4.37 39.32
N ASP A 20 -28.23 3.45 39.60
CA ASP A 20 -28.15 2.01 39.30
C ASP A 20 -28.15 1.69 37.79
N CYS A 21 -28.66 2.61 36.96
CA CYS A 21 -28.62 2.48 35.50
C CYS A 21 -27.21 2.67 34.93
N LEU A 22 -26.31 3.33 35.67
CA LEU A 22 -24.91 3.47 35.26
C LEU A 22 -24.14 2.17 35.52
N GLN A 23 -23.99 1.34 34.47
CA GLN A 23 -23.44 -0.01 34.58
C GLN A 23 -22.08 -0.22 33.91
N LEU A 24 -21.63 0.71 33.06
CA LEU A 24 -20.41 0.58 32.27
C LEU A 24 -19.62 1.89 32.26
N VAL A 25 -18.30 1.76 32.36
CA VAL A 25 -17.32 2.82 32.10
C VAL A 25 -16.48 2.40 30.90
N HIS A 26 -16.33 3.30 29.93
CA HIS A 26 -15.66 3.05 28.66
C HIS A 26 -14.55 4.09 28.44
N CYS A 27 -13.43 3.65 27.87
CA CYS A 27 -12.45 4.54 27.27
C CYS A 27 -11.86 3.90 26.02
N HIS A 28 -11.70 4.69 24.96
CA HIS A 28 -10.99 4.27 23.76
C HIS A 28 -9.71 5.11 23.59
N PRO A 29 -8.51 4.54 23.82
CA PRO A 29 -7.24 5.27 23.70
C PRO A 29 -6.78 5.49 22.25
N GLY A 30 -7.48 4.92 21.26
CA GLY A 30 -7.14 4.93 19.83
C GLY A 30 -6.77 3.54 19.30
N SER A 31 -6.71 3.41 17.97
CA SER A 31 -6.27 2.18 17.27
C SER A 31 -4.75 2.08 17.23
N GLN A 32 -4.22 0.85 17.11
CA GLN A 32 -2.80 0.57 16.88
C GLN A 32 -1.88 1.22 17.93
N LEU A 33 -2.10 0.95 19.22
CA LEU A 33 -1.18 1.41 20.26
C LEU A 33 0.12 0.63 20.16
N GLN A 34 1.22 1.31 19.83
CA GLN A 34 2.52 0.65 19.61
C GLN A 34 3.29 0.40 20.93
N ASP A 35 3.01 1.18 21.98
CA ASP A 35 3.72 1.14 23.25
C ASP A 35 2.83 0.69 24.40
N ILE A 36 3.19 -0.43 25.04
CA ILE A 36 2.49 -0.97 26.21
C ILE A 36 2.38 0.02 27.36
N ARG A 37 3.31 0.99 27.49
CA ARG A 37 3.24 2.01 28.54
C ARG A 37 2.00 2.91 28.38
N ARG A 38 1.62 3.22 27.14
CA ARG A 38 0.41 4.02 26.87
C ARG A 38 -0.87 3.26 27.24
N VAL A 39 -0.91 1.96 26.91
CA VAL A 39 -1.99 1.05 27.31
C VAL A 39 -2.11 1.03 28.85
N LYS A 40 -0.97 0.84 29.52
CA LYS A 40 -0.83 0.81 30.98
C LYS A 40 -1.36 2.08 31.65
N ASP A 41 -1.02 3.25 31.11
CA ASP A 41 -1.41 4.54 31.67
C ASP A 41 -2.92 4.77 31.51
N ALA A 42 -3.46 4.52 30.31
CA ALA A 42 -4.89 4.68 30.03
C ALA A 42 -5.78 3.77 30.90
N ILE A 43 -5.40 2.49 31.04
CA ILE A 43 -6.15 1.53 31.87
C ILE A 43 -6.07 1.89 33.34
N ASN A 44 -4.92 2.42 33.80
CA ASN A 44 -4.76 2.82 35.19
C ASN A 44 -5.71 3.97 35.56
N GLU A 45 -5.79 5.00 34.71
CA GLU A 45 -6.74 6.09 34.90
C GLU A 45 -8.19 5.59 34.86
N LEU A 46 -8.53 4.77 33.88
CA LEU A 46 -9.87 4.19 33.73
C LEU A 46 -10.29 3.36 34.95
N ALA A 47 -9.39 2.54 35.49
CA ALA A 47 -9.64 1.74 36.67
C ALA A 47 -9.90 2.61 37.91
N HIS A 48 -9.22 3.76 38.03
CA HIS A 48 -9.49 4.72 39.10
C HIS A 48 -10.85 5.40 38.93
N VAL A 49 -11.21 5.82 37.71
CA VAL A 49 -12.53 6.39 37.42
C VAL A 49 -13.64 5.38 37.76
N TYR A 50 -13.50 4.13 37.33
CA TYR A 50 -14.41 3.04 37.69
C TYR A 50 -14.57 2.91 39.21
N ALA A 51 -13.46 2.91 39.94
CA ALA A 51 -13.48 2.74 41.39
C ALA A 51 -14.16 3.91 42.11
N GLU A 52 -13.88 5.15 41.73
CA GLU A 52 -14.51 6.33 42.32
C GLU A 52 -16.03 6.36 42.04
N LEU A 53 -16.46 6.05 40.81
CA LEU A 53 -17.88 5.97 40.46
C LEU A 53 -18.62 4.89 41.26
N LYS A 54 -17.97 3.74 41.49
CA LYS A 54 -18.53 2.66 42.31
C LYS A 54 -18.67 3.09 43.79
N LEU A 55 -17.70 3.84 44.31
CA LEU A 55 -17.76 4.41 45.66
C LEU A 55 -18.83 5.52 45.79
N LEU A 56 -19.15 6.23 44.71
CA LEU A 56 -20.24 7.22 44.65
C LEU A 56 -21.64 6.59 44.61
N GLY A 57 -21.73 5.26 44.51
CA GLY A 57 -22.98 4.49 44.57
C GLY A 57 -23.48 3.96 43.23
N ALA A 58 -22.72 4.10 42.14
CA ALA A 58 -23.09 3.51 40.85
C ALA A 58 -22.95 1.99 40.87
N GLU A 59 -23.92 1.28 40.27
CA GLU A 59 -23.91 -0.18 40.15
C GLU A 59 -23.08 -0.66 38.95
N LEU A 60 -21.85 -0.14 38.82
CA LEU A 60 -20.94 -0.49 37.73
C LEU A 60 -20.59 -1.98 37.73
N LYS A 61 -20.85 -2.64 36.60
CA LYS A 61 -20.60 -4.07 36.34
C LYS A 61 -19.49 -4.28 35.33
N TYR A 62 -19.33 -3.35 34.39
CA TYR A 62 -18.42 -3.48 33.27
C TYR A 62 -17.38 -2.36 33.26
N ILE A 63 -16.16 -2.73 32.86
CA ILE A 63 -15.13 -1.79 32.41
C ILE A 63 -14.76 -2.18 30.99
N ASP A 64 -14.88 -1.23 30.08
CA ASP A 64 -14.57 -1.41 28.68
C ASP A 64 -13.32 -0.60 28.34
N VAL A 65 -12.26 -1.32 28.01
CA VAL A 65 -10.95 -0.71 27.68
C VAL A 65 -10.86 -0.29 26.21
N GLY A 66 -11.94 -0.48 25.44
CA GLY A 66 -12.01 -0.16 24.03
C GLY A 66 -11.04 -0.97 23.18
N GLY A 67 -10.76 -0.47 21.98
CA GLY A 67 -9.73 -1.01 21.09
C GLY A 67 -8.29 -0.61 21.48
N GLY A 68 -7.39 -0.70 20.50
CA GLY A 68 -5.99 -0.25 20.65
C GLY A 68 -4.96 -1.36 20.77
N LEU A 69 -5.38 -2.62 20.99
CA LEU A 69 -4.51 -3.78 20.80
C LEU A 69 -3.95 -3.75 19.37
N GLY A 70 -2.62 -3.64 19.26
CA GLY A 70 -1.92 -3.51 17.99
C GLY A 70 -1.81 -4.82 17.21
N VAL A 71 -1.35 -4.69 15.97
CA VAL A 71 -0.88 -5.78 15.12
C VAL A 71 0.54 -5.48 14.68
N ASP A 72 1.41 -6.49 14.65
CA ASP A 72 2.79 -6.34 14.22
C ASP A 72 2.87 -6.55 12.70
N TYR A 73 2.77 -5.45 11.94
CA TYR A 73 2.78 -5.53 10.48
C TYR A 73 4.17 -5.68 9.88
N ASP A 74 5.22 -5.15 10.54
CA ASP A 74 6.59 -5.24 10.03
C ASP A 74 7.41 -6.40 10.61
N GLY A 75 6.91 -7.06 11.66
CA GLY A 75 7.53 -8.21 12.32
C GLY A 75 8.70 -7.86 13.23
N SER A 76 8.88 -6.57 13.57
CA SER A 76 9.99 -6.09 14.38
C SER A 76 9.76 -6.25 15.88
N GLY A 77 8.50 -6.31 16.33
CA GLY A 77 8.16 -6.33 17.76
C GLY A 77 8.63 -5.05 18.49
N THR A 78 8.70 -3.93 17.79
CA THR A 78 9.15 -2.63 18.32
C THR A 78 8.00 -1.64 18.48
N ASN A 79 8.27 -0.47 19.05
CA ASN A 79 7.32 0.64 19.17
C ASN A 79 7.21 1.49 17.89
N PHE A 80 7.64 0.96 16.73
CA PHE A 80 7.50 1.59 15.42
C PHE A 80 6.03 1.67 15.01
N SER A 81 5.64 2.64 14.17
CA SER A 81 4.24 2.95 13.85
C SER A 81 3.45 1.76 13.30
N SER A 82 4.10 0.89 12.51
CA SER A 82 3.52 -0.33 11.93
C SER A 82 3.77 -1.59 12.77
N SER A 83 4.16 -1.46 14.04
CA SER A 83 4.45 -2.57 14.95
C SER A 83 3.87 -2.30 16.36
N MET A 84 4.11 -3.23 17.28
CA MET A 84 3.87 -3.08 18.72
C MET A 84 4.98 -3.72 19.56
N ASN A 85 5.33 -3.10 20.70
CA ASN A 85 6.41 -3.56 21.58
C ASN A 85 5.97 -4.55 22.68
N TYR A 86 4.84 -5.23 22.47
CA TYR A 86 4.24 -6.13 23.46
C TYR A 86 3.54 -7.31 22.80
N THR A 87 3.26 -8.32 23.61
CA THR A 87 2.51 -9.52 23.18
C THR A 87 1.06 -9.43 23.62
N LEU A 88 0.18 -10.23 22.99
CA LEU A 88 -1.21 -10.39 23.44
C LEU A 88 -1.31 -10.77 24.92
N ASN A 89 -0.42 -11.66 25.39
CA ASN A 89 -0.39 -12.09 26.78
C ASN A 89 0.05 -10.96 27.72
N GLU A 90 1.04 -10.15 27.33
CA GLU A 90 1.44 -8.97 28.11
C GLU A 90 0.28 -7.98 28.21
N TYR A 91 -0.37 -7.65 27.08
CA TYR A 91 -1.55 -6.79 27.05
C TYR A 91 -2.64 -7.28 28.01
N ALA A 92 -3.02 -8.57 27.91
CA ALA A 92 -4.05 -9.15 28.76
C ALA A 92 -3.65 -9.12 30.24
N ASN A 93 -2.40 -9.48 30.57
CA ASN A 93 -1.88 -9.45 31.93
C ASN A 93 -1.92 -8.03 32.51
N ASP A 94 -1.49 -7.03 31.74
CA ASP A 94 -1.43 -5.65 32.19
C ASP A 94 -2.83 -5.05 32.40
N VAL A 95 -3.78 -5.34 31.52
CA VAL A 95 -5.19 -4.95 31.66
C VAL A 95 -5.76 -5.51 32.97
N VAL A 96 -5.68 -6.83 33.13
CA VAL A 96 -6.26 -7.53 34.29
C VAL A 96 -5.58 -7.10 35.58
N TYR A 97 -4.25 -7.06 35.60
CA TYR A 97 -3.48 -6.74 36.81
C TYR A 97 -3.77 -5.33 37.33
N ARG A 98 -3.86 -4.33 36.45
CA ARG A 98 -4.10 -2.93 36.84
C ARG A 98 -5.49 -2.73 37.42
N ILE A 99 -6.51 -3.25 36.73
CA ILE A 99 -7.90 -3.17 37.19
C ILE A 99 -8.04 -3.88 38.53
N ALA A 100 -7.48 -5.09 38.66
CA ALA A 100 -7.50 -5.84 39.91
C ALA A 100 -6.78 -5.11 41.05
N SER A 101 -5.61 -4.51 40.79
CA SER A 101 -4.83 -3.78 41.79
C SER A 101 -5.62 -2.61 42.38
N VAL A 102 -6.26 -1.80 41.54
CA VAL A 102 -7.10 -0.67 41.98
C VAL A 102 -8.32 -1.18 42.75
N CYS A 103 -9.02 -2.20 42.24
CA CYS A 103 -10.21 -2.75 42.91
C CYS A 103 -9.87 -3.33 44.29
N ASN A 104 -8.76 -4.07 44.40
CA ASN A 104 -8.28 -4.64 45.65
C ASN A 104 -7.92 -3.55 46.68
N ALA A 105 -7.18 -2.52 46.26
CA ALA A 105 -6.79 -1.42 47.12
C ALA A 105 -8.01 -0.65 47.67
N ARG A 106 -9.04 -0.46 46.84
CA ARG A 106 -10.29 0.22 47.19
C ARG A 106 -11.34 -0.70 47.83
N LYS A 107 -11.06 -2.01 47.92
CA LYS A 107 -11.96 -3.05 48.47
C LYS A 107 -13.33 -3.10 47.78
N ILE A 108 -13.34 -2.97 46.46
CA ILE A 108 -14.55 -3.07 45.63
C ILE A 108 -14.55 -4.36 44.81
N ALA A 109 -15.74 -4.83 44.43
CA ALA A 109 -15.89 -6.00 43.57
C ALA A 109 -15.31 -5.76 42.17
N HIS A 110 -14.62 -6.77 41.63
CA HIS A 110 -14.01 -6.71 40.29
C HIS A 110 -15.09 -6.65 39.20
N PRO A 111 -14.92 -5.81 38.15
CA PRO A 111 -15.82 -5.76 37.01
C PRO A 111 -15.61 -6.92 36.04
N MET A 112 -16.58 -7.11 35.14
CA MET A 112 -16.34 -7.77 33.85
C MET A 112 -15.54 -6.82 32.94
N ILE A 113 -14.48 -7.32 32.33
CA ILE A 113 -13.62 -6.56 31.41
C ILE A 113 -14.08 -6.84 29.98
N VAL A 114 -14.27 -5.77 29.21
CA VAL A 114 -14.59 -5.80 27.77
C VAL A 114 -13.43 -5.16 27.00
N SER A 115 -13.07 -5.72 25.85
CA SER A 115 -12.12 -5.11 24.90
C SER A 115 -12.69 -5.14 23.49
N GLU A 116 -12.50 -4.05 22.74
CA GLU A 116 -13.02 -3.86 21.39
C GLU A 116 -11.89 -4.00 20.36
N SER A 117 -11.13 -5.10 20.45
CA SER A 117 -9.88 -5.31 19.72
C SER A 117 -10.10 -5.72 18.25
N GLY A 118 -10.88 -4.94 17.49
CA GLY A 118 -11.29 -5.27 16.12
C GLY A 118 -10.13 -5.53 15.16
N ARG A 119 -9.15 -4.62 15.07
CA ARG A 119 -7.96 -4.77 14.21
C ARG A 119 -7.20 -6.07 14.50
N ALA A 120 -7.01 -6.39 15.77
CA ALA A 120 -6.28 -7.59 16.19
C ALA A 120 -6.99 -8.89 15.77
N ILE A 121 -8.31 -8.89 15.76
CA ILE A 121 -9.13 -10.03 15.32
C ILE A 121 -9.11 -10.14 13.79
N ALA A 122 -9.30 -9.01 13.09
CA ALA A 122 -9.56 -9.01 11.66
C ALA A 122 -8.29 -8.97 10.79
N ALA A 123 -7.17 -8.38 11.21
CA ALA A 123 -6.05 -8.12 10.30
C ALA A 123 -5.56 -9.36 9.53
N HIS A 124 -5.43 -10.51 10.20
CA HIS A 124 -4.80 -11.71 9.63
C HIS A 124 -5.71 -12.54 8.71
N HIS A 125 -7.01 -12.26 8.66
CA HIS A 125 -7.97 -13.20 8.04
C HIS A 125 -8.06 -13.08 6.50
N SER A 126 -7.56 -11.97 5.93
CA SER A 126 -7.67 -11.66 4.50
C SER A 126 -6.29 -11.43 3.89
N VAL A 127 -6.14 -11.83 2.62
CA VAL A 127 -4.93 -11.70 1.80
C VAL A 127 -5.35 -11.22 0.41
N LEU A 128 -4.79 -10.10 -0.03
CA LEU A 128 -5.02 -9.57 -1.38
C LEU A 128 -4.01 -10.21 -2.32
N VAL A 129 -4.47 -10.90 -3.36
CA VAL A 129 -3.61 -11.53 -4.39
C VAL A 129 -3.81 -10.81 -5.72
N PHE A 130 -2.72 -10.44 -6.39
CA PHE A 130 -2.75 -9.74 -7.67
C PHE A 130 -1.59 -10.17 -8.56
N ASN A 131 -1.80 -10.12 -9.88
CA ASN A 131 -0.74 -10.37 -10.85
C ASN A 131 0.01 -9.09 -11.23
N THR A 132 1.21 -9.26 -11.79
CA THR A 132 1.97 -8.21 -12.45
C THR A 132 1.75 -8.27 -13.96
N LEU A 133 1.38 -7.15 -14.56
CA LEU A 133 1.12 -6.99 -16.01
C LEU A 133 2.41 -6.74 -16.81
N GLY A 134 3.42 -6.19 -16.15
CA GLY A 134 4.71 -5.93 -16.77
C GLY A 134 5.66 -5.19 -15.86
N THR A 135 6.86 -4.94 -16.37
CA THR A 135 7.90 -4.22 -15.63
C THR A 135 8.55 -3.15 -16.49
N SER A 136 8.93 -2.05 -15.87
CA SER A 136 9.85 -1.07 -16.45
C SER A 136 11.15 -1.08 -15.67
N ALA A 137 12.26 -1.26 -16.36
CA ALA A 137 13.61 -1.30 -15.79
C ALA A 137 14.48 -0.21 -16.41
N LEU A 138 15.16 0.58 -15.58
CA LEU A 138 16.04 1.65 -16.06
C LEU A 138 17.42 1.15 -16.51
N ASP A 139 17.84 -0.04 -16.07
CA ASP A 139 19.11 -0.64 -16.52
C ASP A 139 19.00 -1.41 -17.85
N GLN A 140 17.83 -1.35 -18.52
CA GLN A 140 17.65 -1.91 -19.86
C GLN A 140 18.36 -1.10 -20.96
N PHE A 141 18.71 0.15 -20.69
CA PHE A 141 19.33 1.03 -21.68
C PHE A 141 20.77 0.60 -21.97
N ARG A 142 20.96 -0.06 -23.12
CA ARG A 142 22.29 -0.49 -23.57
C ARG A 142 22.99 0.62 -24.36
N VAL A 143 24.25 0.85 -24.03
CA VAL A 143 25.18 1.70 -24.77
C VAL A 143 26.47 0.93 -25.04
N THR A 144 27.10 1.23 -26.17
CA THR A 144 28.33 0.62 -26.66
C THR A 144 29.58 1.35 -26.18
N GLY A 145 29.44 2.59 -25.72
CA GLY A 145 30.56 3.48 -25.43
C GLY A 145 31.26 4.00 -26.70
N LYS A 146 30.60 3.93 -27.87
CA LYS A 146 31.08 4.40 -29.19
C LYS A 146 30.00 5.19 -29.94
N GLU A 147 29.11 5.82 -29.19
CA GLU A 147 27.95 6.55 -29.70
C GLU A 147 28.36 7.77 -30.54
N ASP A 148 29.50 8.38 -30.21
CA ASP A 148 30.17 9.41 -31.01
C ASP A 148 30.46 8.95 -32.44
N GLN A 149 30.96 7.73 -32.63
CA GLN A 149 31.25 7.17 -33.96
C GLN A 149 29.96 6.91 -34.77
N GLN A 150 28.86 6.59 -34.09
CA GLN A 150 27.56 6.36 -34.72
C GLN A 150 26.87 7.66 -35.14
N HIS A 151 27.19 8.78 -34.49
CA HIS A 151 26.64 10.11 -34.76
C HIS A 151 27.62 11.02 -35.53
N GLY A 152 28.60 10.44 -36.23
CA GLY A 152 29.53 11.19 -37.08
C GLY A 152 30.52 12.09 -36.31
N GLY A 153 30.71 11.88 -35.00
CA GLY A 153 31.67 12.59 -34.16
C GLY A 153 31.21 13.94 -33.59
N GLU A 154 30.09 14.49 -34.06
CA GLU A 154 29.57 15.80 -33.63
C GLU A 154 28.44 15.66 -32.60
N LEU A 155 28.78 15.21 -31.39
CA LEU A 155 27.83 15.22 -30.27
C LEU A 155 27.84 16.59 -29.55
N PRO A 156 26.70 17.17 -29.15
CA PRO A 156 26.68 18.34 -28.28
C PRO A 156 27.48 18.11 -26.99
N GLN A 157 28.09 19.16 -26.43
CA GLN A 157 29.04 19.04 -25.31
C GLN A 157 28.48 18.23 -24.12
N PRO A 158 27.28 18.50 -23.60
CA PRO A 158 26.75 17.72 -22.47
C PRO A 158 26.51 16.23 -22.80
N VAL A 159 26.24 15.90 -24.06
CA VAL A 159 26.08 14.50 -24.50
C VAL A 159 27.44 13.79 -24.58
N ARG A 160 28.50 14.52 -24.96
CA ARG A 160 29.89 14.02 -24.88
C ARG A 160 30.30 13.78 -23.44
N ASP A 161 29.99 14.71 -22.55
CA ASP A 161 30.33 14.59 -21.12
C ASP A 161 29.68 13.34 -20.51
N LEU A 162 28.41 13.04 -20.85
CA LEU A 162 27.75 11.78 -20.47
C LEU A 162 28.45 10.54 -21.04
N LEU A 163 28.90 10.58 -22.29
CA LEU A 163 29.63 9.47 -22.92
C LEU A 163 31.00 9.25 -22.25
N ASP A 164 31.70 10.32 -21.91
CA ASP A 164 32.99 10.26 -21.24
C ASP A 164 32.86 9.78 -19.79
N ALA A 165 31.83 10.23 -19.07
CA ALA A 165 31.48 9.70 -17.75
C ALA A 165 31.25 8.18 -17.83
N PHE A 166 30.42 7.71 -18.77
CA PHE A 166 30.17 6.27 -18.98
C PHE A 166 31.46 5.47 -19.24
N ARG A 167 32.32 5.97 -20.13
CA ARG A 167 33.58 5.32 -20.52
C ARG A 167 34.55 5.21 -19.35
N THR A 168 34.57 6.21 -18.48
CA THR A 168 35.60 6.35 -17.44
C THR A 168 35.19 5.84 -16.05
N VAL A 169 33.94 5.36 -15.88
CA VAL A 169 33.50 4.73 -14.62
C VAL A 169 34.45 3.59 -14.23
N THR A 170 35.04 3.73 -13.05
CA THR A 170 35.90 2.75 -12.36
C THR A 170 35.63 2.85 -10.86
N GLU A 171 36.02 1.85 -10.07
CA GLU A 171 35.82 1.84 -8.60
C GLU A 171 36.33 3.11 -7.90
N ARG A 172 37.44 3.70 -8.39
CA ARG A 172 38.02 4.92 -7.82
C ARG A 172 37.31 6.22 -8.22
N ARG A 173 36.50 6.17 -9.29
CA ARG A 173 35.84 7.34 -9.88
C ARG A 173 34.32 7.26 -9.84
N VAL A 174 33.73 6.30 -9.12
CA VAL A 174 32.26 6.09 -9.11
C VAL A 174 31.47 7.33 -8.72
N VAL A 175 31.90 8.05 -7.67
CA VAL A 175 31.25 9.29 -7.21
C VAL A 175 31.44 10.42 -8.22
N GLU A 176 32.67 10.63 -8.69
CA GLU A 176 33.00 11.66 -9.70
C GLU A 176 32.17 11.46 -10.98
N CYS A 177 32.17 10.24 -11.54
CA CYS A 177 31.41 9.93 -12.74
C CYS A 177 29.89 10.07 -12.54
N TYR A 178 29.38 9.81 -11.33
CA TYR A 178 27.97 10.03 -11.02
C TYR A 178 27.62 11.53 -11.02
N HIS A 179 28.42 12.36 -10.36
CA HIS A 179 28.23 13.81 -10.34
C HIS A 179 28.38 14.46 -11.73
N ASP A 180 29.37 14.01 -12.49
CA ASP A 180 29.56 14.45 -13.88
C ASP A 180 28.33 14.10 -14.73
N ALA A 181 27.82 12.88 -14.58
CA ALA A 181 26.63 12.44 -15.31
C ALA A 181 25.36 13.21 -14.90
N GLN A 182 25.18 13.52 -13.60
CA GLN A 182 24.07 14.36 -13.12
C GLN A 182 24.15 15.76 -13.72
N THR A 183 25.31 16.41 -13.63
CA THR A 183 25.53 17.76 -14.17
C THR A 183 25.27 17.82 -15.67
N ALA A 184 25.80 16.84 -16.41
CA ALA A 184 25.63 16.77 -17.86
C ALA A 184 24.16 16.50 -18.25
N ARG A 185 23.43 15.64 -17.50
CA ARG A 185 21.98 15.44 -17.69
C ARG A 185 21.20 16.74 -17.51
N ASP A 186 21.50 17.51 -16.47
CA ASP A 186 20.79 18.78 -16.21
C ASP A 186 21.03 19.80 -17.33
N GLN A 187 22.26 19.88 -17.83
CA GLN A 187 22.59 20.72 -18.98
C GLN A 187 21.86 20.26 -20.27
N VAL A 188 21.79 18.95 -20.53
CA VAL A 188 21.00 18.39 -21.63
C VAL A 188 19.53 18.80 -21.52
N LEU A 189 18.93 18.69 -20.33
CA LEU A 189 17.54 19.06 -20.09
C LEU A 189 17.30 20.55 -20.33
N GLN A 190 18.18 21.41 -19.83
CA GLN A 190 18.12 22.86 -20.06
C GLN A 190 18.23 23.20 -21.55
N MET A 191 19.20 22.63 -22.26
CA MET A 191 19.38 22.87 -23.69
C MET A 191 18.17 22.38 -24.50
N PHE A 192 17.60 21.23 -24.16
CA PHE A 192 16.39 20.70 -24.81
C PHE A 192 15.19 21.64 -24.58
N ASN A 193 14.97 22.09 -23.34
CA ASN A 193 13.88 23.01 -23.01
C ASN A 193 14.01 24.38 -23.71
N LEU A 194 15.24 24.79 -24.03
CA LEU A 194 15.53 26.01 -24.80
C LEU A 194 15.47 25.80 -26.32
N GLY A 195 15.16 24.59 -26.80
CA GLY A 195 15.12 24.26 -28.24
C GLY A 195 16.49 24.14 -28.91
N LEU A 196 17.57 24.02 -28.11
CA LEU A 196 18.96 23.94 -28.58
C LEU A 196 19.45 22.50 -28.79
N LEU A 197 18.62 21.51 -28.47
CA LEU A 197 18.94 20.10 -28.56
C LEU A 197 17.84 19.32 -29.27
N SER A 198 18.20 18.40 -30.16
CA SER A 198 17.23 17.55 -30.86
C SER A 198 16.73 16.41 -29.97
N LEU A 199 15.60 15.80 -30.36
CA LEU A 199 15.01 14.67 -29.66
C LEU A 199 15.96 13.45 -29.65
N GLU A 200 16.69 13.23 -30.75
CA GLU A 200 17.68 12.16 -30.87
C GLU A 200 18.80 12.32 -29.84
N HIS A 201 19.34 13.53 -29.70
CA HIS A 201 20.37 13.82 -28.70
C HIS A 201 19.83 13.75 -27.26
N ARG A 202 18.59 14.19 -27.02
CA ARG A 202 17.93 14.06 -25.71
C ARG A 202 17.70 12.60 -25.33
N GLY A 203 17.32 11.75 -26.27
CA GLY A 203 17.16 10.31 -26.07
C GLY A 203 18.50 9.59 -25.88
N LEU A 204 19.54 9.98 -26.64
CA LEU A 204 20.89 9.46 -26.45
C LEU A 204 21.45 9.79 -25.06
N ALA A 205 21.30 11.05 -24.63
CA ALA A 205 21.72 11.48 -23.30
C ALA A 205 21.05 10.69 -22.18
N GLU A 206 19.75 10.42 -22.31
CA GLU A 206 19.02 9.59 -21.34
C GLU A 206 19.56 8.16 -21.25
N ARG A 207 19.80 7.53 -22.40
CA ARG A 207 20.40 6.20 -22.45
C ARG A 207 21.79 6.18 -21.81
N LEU A 208 22.63 7.18 -22.09
CA LEU A 208 23.96 7.29 -21.52
C LEU A 208 23.93 7.53 -20.00
N TYR A 209 23.03 8.40 -19.53
CA TYR A 209 22.85 8.68 -18.11
C TYR A 209 22.48 7.41 -17.35
N TRP A 210 21.40 6.73 -17.76
CA TRP A 210 20.94 5.52 -17.07
C TRP A 210 21.93 4.36 -17.16
N ALA A 211 22.62 4.19 -18.30
CA ALA A 211 23.68 3.20 -18.42
C ALA A 211 24.88 3.50 -17.51
N THR A 212 25.20 4.79 -17.32
CA THR A 212 26.25 5.23 -16.38
C THR A 212 25.82 4.94 -14.95
N CYS A 213 24.61 5.31 -14.55
CA CYS A 213 24.06 5.00 -13.23
C CYS A 213 24.07 3.49 -12.94
N ALA A 214 23.64 2.65 -13.89
CA ALA A 214 23.67 1.19 -13.75
C ALA A 214 25.11 0.66 -13.52
N LYS A 215 26.07 1.16 -14.31
CA LYS A 215 27.49 0.78 -14.17
C LYS A 215 28.09 1.26 -12.84
N VAL A 216 27.72 2.46 -12.38
CA VAL A 216 28.10 3.00 -11.06
C VAL A 216 27.53 2.08 -9.97
N ARG A 217 26.21 1.80 -9.96
CA ARG A 217 25.54 0.90 -9.01
C ARG A 217 26.24 -0.45 -8.89
N ASP A 218 26.55 -1.08 -10.01
CA ASP A 218 27.14 -2.42 -10.04
C ASP A 218 28.58 -2.44 -9.49
N LEU A 219 29.31 -1.33 -9.56
CA LEU A 219 30.62 -1.18 -8.91
C LEU A 219 30.48 -0.80 -7.44
N THR A 220 29.54 0.07 -7.08
CA THR A 220 29.26 0.45 -5.68
C THR A 220 28.90 -0.77 -4.83
N ARG A 221 28.18 -1.74 -5.37
CA ARG A 221 27.87 -3.03 -4.71
C ARG A 221 29.08 -3.86 -4.31
N LYS A 222 30.27 -3.57 -4.87
CA LYS A 222 31.52 -4.28 -4.58
C LYS A 222 32.38 -3.56 -3.53
N LEU A 223 32.01 -2.33 -3.16
CA LEU A 223 32.70 -1.56 -2.14
C LEU A 223 32.33 -2.08 -0.76
N ASP A 224 33.28 -2.01 0.18
CA ASP A 224 33.02 -2.36 1.57
C ASP A 224 32.08 -1.35 2.26
N GLU A 225 32.16 -0.08 1.84
CA GLU A 225 31.35 1.03 2.33
C GLU A 225 30.79 1.81 1.15
N ILE A 226 29.49 2.09 1.20
CA ILE A 226 28.78 2.84 0.16
C ILE A 226 28.95 4.33 0.47
N PRO A 227 29.46 5.15 -0.49
CA PRO A 227 29.50 6.60 -0.32
C PRO A 227 28.10 7.18 -0.14
N GLU A 228 27.96 8.19 0.72
CA GLU A 228 26.69 8.87 1.02
C GLU A 228 25.97 9.34 -0.26
N GLU A 229 26.73 9.85 -1.24
CA GLU A 229 26.18 10.36 -2.50
C GLU A 229 25.56 9.26 -3.39
N LEU A 230 25.83 7.99 -3.10
CA LEU A 230 25.36 6.84 -3.87
C LEU A 230 24.35 5.98 -3.11
N GLU A 231 23.97 6.33 -1.88
CA GLU A 231 23.03 5.55 -1.06
C GLU A 231 21.66 5.40 -1.75
N GLU A 232 21.15 6.45 -2.36
CA GLU A 232 19.85 6.45 -3.04
C GLU A 232 19.88 5.81 -4.43
N LEU A 233 21.06 5.54 -4.98
CA LEU A 233 21.22 5.10 -6.37
C LEU A 233 20.49 3.78 -6.65
N GLU A 234 20.45 2.87 -5.67
CA GLU A 234 19.68 1.63 -5.80
C GLU A 234 18.17 1.88 -5.88
N SER A 235 17.66 2.85 -5.13
CA SER A 235 16.24 3.22 -5.14
C SER A 235 15.87 3.91 -6.45
N ILE A 236 16.74 4.80 -6.94
CA ILE A 236 16.56 5.51 -8.22
C ILE A 236 16.53 4.52 -9.40
N LEU A 237 17.35 3.46 -9.34
CA LEU A 237 17.42 2.41 -10.37
C LEU A 237 16.50 1.22 -10.07
N SER A 238 15.55 1.37 -9.16
CA SER A 238 14.57 0.33 -8.88
C SER A 238 13.66 0.14 -10.09
N ASP A 239 13.25 -1.11 -10.29
CA ASP A 239 12.27 -1.44 -11.31
C ASP A 239 10.87 -1.05 -10.86
N ILE A 240 10.00 -0.75 -11.81
CA ILE A 240 8.57 -0.57 -11.54
C ILE A 240 7.85 -1.84 -12.00
N TYR A 241 7.15 -2.51 -11.09
CA TYR A 241 6.28 -3.65 -11.38
C TYR A 241 4.84 -3.14 -11.41
N PHE A 242 4.21 -3.17 -12.59
CA PHE A 242 2.82 -2.73 -12.77
C PHE A 242 1.89 -3.86 -12.37
N CYS A 243 1.11 -3.64 -11.32
CA CYS A 243 0.33 -4.64 -10.63
C CYS A 243 -1.16 -4.41 -10.89
N ASN A 244 -1.88 -5.47 -11.24
CA ASN A 244 -3.29 -5.41 -11.63
C ASN A 244 -4.21 -5.30 -10.40
N PHE A 245 -4.16 -4.16 -9.72
CA PHE A 245 -5.05 -3.81 -8.62
C PHE A 245 -5.11 -2.28 -8.49
N SER A 246 -5.87 -1.78 -7.52
CA SER A 246 -5.90 -0.36 -7.15
C SER A 246 -5.51 -0.21 -5.68
N VAL A 247 -4.51 0.61 -5.39
CA VAL A 247 -4.09 0.92 -4.02
C VAL A 247 -5.22 1.63 -3.27
N PHE A 248 -5.94 2.53 -3.93
CA PHE A 248 -7.05 3.29 -3.33
C PHE A 248 -8.23 2.38 -2.95
N GLN A 249 -8.51 1.36 -3.77
CA GLN A 249 -9.58 0.42 -3.50
C GLN A 249 -9.18 -0.63 -2.46
N SER A 250 -8.00 -1.22 -2.58
CA SER A 250 -7.64 -2.43 -1.81
C SER A 250 -6.66 -2.19 -0.65
N LEU A 251 -5.91 -1.07 -0.68
CA LEU A 251 -4.90 -0.73 0.32
C LEU A 251 -4.96 0.76 0.74
N PRO A 252 -6.14 1.33 1.07
CA PRO A 252 -6.29 2.77 1.32
C PRO A 252 -5.41 3.29 2.46
N ASP A 253 -5.24 2.53 3.55
CA ASP A 253 -4.34 2.91 4.66
C ASP A 253 -2.87 3.07 4.21
N SER A 254 -2.42 2.37 3.16
CA SER A 254 -1.06 2.53 2.62
C SER A 254 -0.87 3.92 2.03
N TRP A 255 -1.90 4.45 1.36
CA TRP A 255 -1.90 5.78 0.76
C TRP A 255 -2.18 6.87 1.82
N ALA A 256 -3.20 6.68 2.66
CA ALA A 256 -3.68 7.72 3.56
C ALA A 256 -2.79 7.97 4.78
N ILE A 257 -2.16 6.92 5.33
CA ILE A 257 -1.42 6.99 6.61
C ILE A 257 -0.07 6.26 6.59
N ASP A 258 0.48 6.00 5.40
CA ASP A 258 1.76 5.29 5.23
C ASP A 258 1.79 3.90 5.92
N GLN A 259 0.65 3.22 6.05
CA GLN A 259 0.59 1.91 6.68
C GLN A 259 1.38 0.87 5.86
N LEU A 260 2.28 0.15 6.53
CA LEU A 260 3.02 -0.93 5.89
C LEU A 260 2.21 -2.23 5.90
N PHE A 261 2.26 -2.94 4.78
CA PHE A 261 1.74 -4.30 4.62
C PHE A 261 2.89 -5.22 4.21
N PRO A 262 3.00 -6.44 4.79
CA PRO A 262 3.88 -7.46 4.22
C PRO A 262 3.44 -7.79 2.81
N ILE A 263 4.34 -7.65 1.84
CA ILE A 263 4.08 -8.00 0.45
C ILE A 263 5.21 -8.91 -0.04
N MET A 264 4.84 -10.02 -0.68
CA MET A 264 5.82 -10.94 -1.26
C MET A 264 5.25 -11.70 -2.46
N PRO A 265 6.11 -12.26 -3.33
CA PRO A 265 5.71 -13.27 -4.29
C PRO A 265 5.11 -14.48 -3.59
N ILE A 266 4.07 -15.08 -4.17
CA ILE A 266 3.45 -16.31 -3.62
C ILE A 266 3.89 -17.59 -4.34
N HIS A 267 4.81 -17.44 -5.29
CA HIS A 267 5.44 -18.53 -6.01
C HIS A 267 6.92 -18.23 -6.27
N ARG A 268 7.64 -19.20 -6.84
CA ARG A 268 9.10 -19.14 -7.07
C ARG A 268 9.93 -18.88 -5.80
N LEU A 269 9.40 -19.21 -4.62
CA LEU A 269 10.05 -18.96 -3.33
C LEU A 269 11.37 -19.72 -3.12
N ASN A 270 11.65 -20.74 -3.94
CA ASN A 270 12.91 -21.47 -3.95
C ASN A 270 13.97 -20.84 -4.89
N GLU A 271 13.60 -19.81 -5.64
CA GLU A 271 14.49 -19.04 -6.50
C GLU A 271 14.91 -17.77 -5.76
N ARG A 272 16.18 -17.38 -5.90
CA ARG A 272 16.65 -16.14 -5.29
C ARG A 272 16.18 -14.94 -6.12
N PRO A 273 15.49 -13.95 -5.54
CA PRO A 273 15.17 -12.69 -6.24
C PRO A 273 16.43 -11.99 -6.74
N THR A 274 16.37 -11.45 -7.96
CA THR A 274 17.52 -10.80 -8.63
C THR A 274 17.29 -9.33 -8.94
N ARG A 275 16.07 -8.82 -8.71
CA ARG A 275 15.66 -7.45 -8.98
C ARG A 275 15.22 -6.78 -7.68
N LYS A 276 15.30 -5.45 -7.66
CA LYS A 276 14.73 -4.60 -6.61
C LYS A 276 13.73 -3.69 -7.29
N GLY A 277 12.50 -3.66 -6.80
CA GLY A 277 11.46 -2.86 -7.43
C GLY A 277 10.48 -2.23 -6.46
N VAL A 278 9.77 -1.25 -6.96
CA VAL A 278 8.55 -0.69 -6.37
C VAL A 278 7.35 -1.27 -7.11
N LEU A 279 6.19 -1.25 -6.46
CA LEU A 279 4.95 -1.72 -7.07
C LEU A 279 4.14 -0.49 -7.47
N ALA A 280 3.81 -0.37 -8.75
CA ALA A 280 2.83 0.60 -9.21
C ALA A 280 1.52 -0.14 -9.47
N ASP A 281 0.40 0.46 -9.12
CA ASP A 281 -0.91 -0.04 -9.49
C ASP A 281 -1.25 0.37 -10.94
N ILE A 282 -2.47 0.09 -11.39
CA ILE A 282 -2.91 0.42 -12.76
C ILE A 282 -3.70 1.74 -12.85
N THR A 283 -3.75 2.51 -11.77
CA THR A 283 -4.37 3.83 -11.80
C THR A 283 -3.49 4.83 -12.57
N CYS A 284 -4.09 5.96 -12.94
CA CYS A 284 -3.39 7.04 -13.62
C CYS A 284 -2.76 8.03 -12.64
N ASP A 285 -2.97 7.83 -11.33
CA ASP A 285 -2.46 8.67 -10.27
C ASP A 285 -1.05 8.20 -9.87
N SER A 286 -0.12 9.14 -9.71
CA SER A 286 1.24 8.84 -9.28
C SER A 286 1.34 8.33 -7.85
N ASP A 287 0.29 8.56 -7.03
CA ASP A 287 0.17 8.04 -5.67
C ASP A 287 -0.28 6.57 -5.64
N GLY A 288 -0.74 6.02 -6.78
CA GLY A 288 -1.05 4.61 -6.99
C GLY A 288 0.19 3.72 -6.99
N LYS A 289 0.97 3.74 -5.92
CA LYS A 289 2.22 2.97 -5.78
C LYS A 289 2.51 2.57 -4.35
N ILE A 290 3.31 1.53 -4.22
CA ILE A 290 3.91 1.06 -2.96
C ILE A 290 5.42 1.11 -3.13
N ASP A 291 6.04 2.07 -2.45
CA ASP A 291 7.50 2.29 -2.42
C ASP A 291 8.07 2.23 -0.99
N ARG A 292 7.30 1.67 -0.06
CA ARG A 292 7.67 1.43 1.34
C ARG A 292 7.29 0.01 1.72
N PHE A 293 8.28 -0.77 2.18
CA PHE A 293 8.12 -2.19 2.48
C PHE A 293 8.63 -2.53 3.88
N VAL A 294 8.05 -3.58 4.45
CA VAL A 294 8.38 -4.07 5.79
C VAL A 294 9.84 -4.52 5.91
N SER A 295 10.46 -4.26 7.05
CA SER A 295 11.75 -4.81 7.43
C SER A 295 11.99 -4.71 8.94
N GLN A 296 12.83 -5.59 9.49
CA GLN A 296 13.02 -5.74 10.93
C GLN A 296 13.68 -4.55 11.63
N ARG A 297 14.37 -3.68 10.89
CA ARG A 297 15.17 -2.58 11.47
C ARG A 297 14.79 -1.19 10.97
N ASP A 298 14.23 -1.13 9.76
CA ASP A 298 13.88 0.12 9.08
C ASP A 298 12.90 -0.19 7.93
N VAL A 299 12.32 0.84 7.33
CA VAL A 299 11.44 0.74 6.17
C VAL A 299 12.27 0.64 4.89
N LYS A 300 12.10 -0.44 4.14
CA LYS A 300 12.75 -0.59 2.83
C LYS A 300 12.06 0.30 1.80
N ARG A 301 12.84 0.87 0.88
CA ARG A 301 12.32 1.61 -0.30
C ARG A 301 12.04 0.74 -1.53
N THR A 302 12.46 -0.52 -1.49
CA THR A 302 12.30 -1.47 -2.59
C THR A 302 12.04 -2.86 -2.05
N LEU A 303 11.35 -3.67 -2.85
CA LEU A 303 11.09 -5.08 -2.60
C LEU A 303 12.01 -5.95 -3.47
N GLU A 304 12.56 -7.01 -2.90
CA GLU A 304 13.31 -8.01 -3.66
C GLU A 304 12.37 -8.89 -4.50
N LEU A 305 12.51 -8.83 -5.83
CA LEU A 305 11.62 -9.47 -6.79
C LEU A 305 12.38 -10.32 -7.83
N HIS A 306 11.66 -11.25 -8.46
CA HIS A 306 12.20 -12.03 -9.56
C HIS A 306 12.16 -11.23 -10.86
N ALA A 307 13.14 -11.42 -11.74
CA ALA A 307 13.03 -10.92 -13.10
C ALA A 307 11.87 -11.65 -13.82
N ILE A 308 11.06 -10.88 -14.55
CA ILE A 308 9.92 -11.37 -15.33
C ILE A 308 9.90 -10.75 -16.72
N THR A 309 9.16 -11.38 -17.62
CA THR A 309 8.80 -10.91 -18.95
C THR A 309 7.29 -10.63 -19.00
N ALA A 310 6.83 -9.92 -20.03
CA ALA A 310 5.40 -9.62 -20.20
C ALA A 310 4.52 -10.87 -20.43
N GLN A 311 5.11 -12.05 -20.62
CA GLN A 311 4.40 -13.31 -20.80
C GLN A 311 4.36 -14.15 -19.51
N ASP A 312 5.10 -13.76 -18.47
CA ASP A 312 5.19 -14.53 -17.24
C ASP A 312 4.01 -14.23 -16.32
N GLU A 313 3.33 -15.28 -15.85
CA GLU A 313 2.35 -15.15 -14.77
C GLU A 313 3.09 -14.97 -13.43
N TYR A 314 3.10 -13.73 -12.95
CA TYR A 314 3.77 -13.37 -11.71
C TYR A 314 2.77 -12.82 -10.69
N TYR A 315 2.62 -13.51 -9.56
CA TYR A 315 1.63 -13.18 -8.54
C TYR A 315 2.33 -12.73 -7.25
N LEU A 316 1.83 -11.64 -6.71
CA LEU A 316 2.18 -11.08 -5.42
C LEU A 316 0.97 -11.19 -4.50
N ALA A 317 1.24 -11.18 -3.19
CA ALA A 317 0.20 -11.03 -2.20
C ALA A 317 0.56 -9.99 -1.16
N ALA A 318 -0.42 -9.16 -0.80
CA ALA A 318 -0.39 -8.28 0.36
C ALA A 318 -1.12 -8.96 1.52
N PHE A 319 -0.44 -9.09 2.65
CA PHE A 319 -0.94 -9.74 3.86
C PHE A 319 -1.38 -8.71 4.88
N LEU A 320 -2.14 -9.16 5.88
CA LEU A 320 -2.64 -8.33 6.98
C LEU A 320 -3.64 -7.24 6.54
N VAL A 321 -4.35 -7.47 5.44
CA VAL A 321 -5.29 -6.51 4.83
C VAL A 321 -6.71 -6.63 5.37
N GLY A 322 -6.98 -7.56 6.29
CA GLY A 322 -8.35 -7.87 6.72
C GLY A 322 -9.00 -6.87 7.69
N ALA A 323 -8.30 -5.80 8.09
CA ALA A 323 -8.86 -4.77 8.96
C ALA A 323 -8.88 -3.43 8.24
N TYR A 324 -10.02 -2.74 8.28
CA TYR A 324 -10.30 -1.43 7.66
C TYR A 324 -10.32 -1.39 6.13
N GLN A 325 -9.41 -2.09 5.45
CA GLN A 325 -9.14 -1.92 4.02
C GLN A 325 -10.38 -2.05 3.13
N GLU A 326 -11.13 -3.15 3.26
CA GLU A 326 -12.30 -3.43 2.41
C GLU A 326 -13.41 -2.37 2.56
N THR A 327 -13.60 -1.80 3.75
CA THR A 327 -14.65 -0.80 3.99
C THR A 327 -14.21 0.62 3.63
N LEU A 328 -12.90 0.89 3.62
CA LEU A 328 -12.36 2.21 3.30
C LEU A 328 -12.00 2.40 1.83
N GLY A 329 -12.07 1.32 1.02
CA GLY A 329 -11.78 1.36 -0.40
C GLY A 329 -12.60 2.40 -1.15
N ASP A 330 -11.97 3.07 -2.11
CA ASP A 330 -12.63 4.02 -3.01
C ASP A 330 -12.50 3.60 -4.49
N LEU A 331 -13.46 4.09 -5.28
CA LEU A 331 -13.59 3.81 -6.72
C LEU A 331 -12.67 4.71 -7.58
N HIS A 332 -11.42 4.95 -7.16
CA HIS A 332 -10.48 5.75 -7.94
C HIS A 332 -10.35 5.17 -9.36
N ASN A 333 -10.42 6.04 -10.37
CA ASN A 333 -10.47 5.63 -11.79
C ASN A 333 -11.59 4.64 -12.16
N LEU A 334 -12.65 4.55 -11.34
CA LEU A 334 -13.74 3.61 -11.53
C LEU A 334 -13.30 2.13 -11.42
N PHE A 335 -12.20 1.85 -10.72
CA PHE A 335 -11.88 0.48 -10.31
C PHE A 335 -12.76 0.10 -9.12
N GLY A 336 -13.63 -0.88 -9.33
CA GLY A 336 -14.58 -1.32 -8.32
C GLY A 336 -14.06 -2.38 -7.37
N ASP A 337 -14.97 -2.96 -6.59
CA ASP A 337 -14.67 -4.01 -5.63
C ASP A 337 -14.00 -5.20 -6.32
N THR A 338 -13.03 -5.80 -5.63
CA THR A 338 -12.33 -6.98 -6.12
C THR A 338 -13.09 -8.26 -5.86
N HIS A 339 -12.84 -9.32 -6.62
CA HIS A 339 -13.32 -10.65 -6.26
C HIS A 339 -12.88 -11.07 -4.85
N VAL A 340 -13.81 -11.57 -4.04
CA VAL A 340 -13.53 -12.13 -2.70
C VAL A 340 -13.86 -13.62 -2.69
N VAL A 341 -12.93 -14.42 -2.16
CA VAL A 341 -13.09 -15.87 -2.07
C VAL A 341 -12.92 -16.32 -0.62
N HIS A 342 -13.97 -16.92 -0.05
CA HIS A 342 -13.91 -17.50 1.29
C HIS A 342 -13.41 -18.94 1.22
N VAL A 343 -12.23 -19.19 1.79
CA VAL A 343 -11.60 -20.51 1.83
C VAL A 343 -11.75 -21.11 3.24
N ARG A 344 -12.36 -22.29 3.33
CA ARG A 344 -12.46 -23.03 4.59
C ARG A 344 -11.45 -24.17 4.61
N PHE A 345 -10.73 -24.28 5.72
CA PHE A 345 -9.83 -25.39 6.01
C PHE A 345 -10.44 -26.29 7.09
N HIS A 346 -10.27 -27.60 6.95
CA HIS A 346 -10.74 -28.59 7.89
C HIS A 346 -9.56 -29.29 8.59
N ASP A 347 -9.78 -29.76 9.82
CA ASP A 347 -8.73 -30.32 10.69
C ASP A 347 -7.97 -31.52 10.08
N ASP A 348 -8.53 -32.16 9.05
CA ASP A 348 -7.93 -33.29 8.32
C ASP A 348 -7.03 -32.87 7.15
N GLY A 349 -6.80 -31.57 6.95
CA GLY A 349 -5.94 -31.02 5.90
C GLY A 349 -6.66 -30.70 4.59
N ARG A 350 -7.96 -30.93 4.50
CA ARG A 350 -8.75 -30.59 3.30
C ARG A 350 -9.19 -29.14 3.34
N TRP A 351 -9.33 -28.54 2.15
CA TRP A 351 -9.86 -27.20 1.97
C TRP A 351 -10.89 -27.15 0.85
N TRP A 352 -11.77 -26.16 0.89
CA TRP A 352 -12.71 -25.85 -0.20
C TRP A 352 -13.03 -24.36 -0.24
N ILE A 353 -13.49 -23.91 -1.40
CA ILE A 353 -14.09 -22.59 -1.56
C ILE A 353 -15.52 -22.69 -1.05
N GLU A 354 -15.83 -21.94 0.00
CA GLU A 354 -17.17 -21.87 0.59
C GLU A 354 -18.05 -20.88 -0.16
N GLU A 355 -17.48 -19.76 -0.55
CA GLU A 355 -18.21 -18.65 -1.18
C GLU A 355 -17.27 -17.89 -2.12
N ILE A 356 -17.86 -17.39 -3.21
CA ILE A 356 -17.23 -16.47 -4.14
C ILE A 356 -18.16 -15.27 -4.24
N VAL A 357 -17.64 -14.10 -3.91
CA VAL A 357 -18.29 -12.82 -4.16
C VAL A 357 -17.61 -12.23 -5.39
N GLU A 358 -18.37 -12.04 -6.46
CA GLU A 358 -17.86 -11.44 -7.68
C GLU A 358 -17.60 -9.95 -7.45
N GLY A 359 -16.46 -9.46 -7.95
CA GLY A 359 -16.14 -8.04 -7.93
C GLY A 359 -16.96 -7.27 -8.97
N ASP A 360 -16.84 -5.95 -8.94
CA ASP A 360 -17.66 -5.09 -9.78
C ASP A 360 -17.27 -5.17 -11.26
N THR A 361 -18.30 -5.23 -12.11
CA THR A 361 -18.16 -5.04 -13.56
C THR A 361 -18.13 -3.55 -13.92
N ALA A 362 -17.70 -3.22 -15.13
CA ALA A 362 -17.76 -1.83 -15.62
C ALA A 362 -19.19 -1.26 -15.55
N ASN A 363 -20.21 -2.04 -15.89
CA ASN A 363 -21.63 -1.68 -15.71
C ASN A 363 -21.92 -1.31 -14.26
N LYS A 364 -21.47 -2.13 -13.31
CA LYS A 364 -21.76 -1.92 -11.89
C LYS A 364 -21.17 -0.61 -11.36
N VAL A 365 -19.94 -0.31 -11.76
CA VAL A 365 -19.30 0.95 -11.38
C VAL A 365 -19.98 2.16 -12.03
N LEU A 366 -20.43 2.04 -13.28
CA LEU A 366 -21.20 3.11 -13.94
C LEU A 366 -22.55 3.38 -13.26
N GLU A 367 -23.24 2.35 -12.76
CA GLU A 367 -24.44 2.51 -11.92
C GLU A 367 -24.15 3.34 -10.67
N TYR A 368 -23.01 3.12 -9.99
CA TYR A 368 -22.62 3.93 -8.84
C TYR A 368 -22.42 5.41 -9.20
N MET A 369 -22.02 5.69 -10.45
CA MET A 369 -21.88 7.04 -11.00
C MET A 369 -23.20 7.61 -11.55
N GLU A 370 -24.33 7.00 -11.21
CA GLU A 370 -25.69 7.40 -11.61
C GLU A 370 -25.95 7.36 -13.13
N TYR A 371 -25.19 6.55 -13.88
CA TYR A 371 -25.51 6.26 -15.28
C TYR A 371 -26.67 5.26 -15.40
N ASP A 372 -27.55 5.51 -16.37
CA ASP A 372 -28.53 4.52 -16.81
C ASP A 372 -27.87 3.54 -17.79
N VAL A 373 -27.31 2.45 -17.24
CA VAL A 373 -26.61 1.42 -18.02
C VAL A 373 -27.53 0.73 -19.04
N ALA A 374 -28.84 0.69 -18.79
CA ALA A 374 -29.80 0.11 -19.73
C ALA A 374 -29.93 0.94 -21.02
N ASP A 375 -29.57 2.22 -20.97
CA ASP A 375 -29.61 3.14 -22.12
C ASP A 375 -28.30 3.19 -22.92
N LEU A 376 -27.17 2.74 -22.34
CA LEU A 376 -25.84 2.80 -22.95
C LEU A 376 -25.75 1.98 -24.24
N HIS A 377 -26.09 0.69 -24.17
CA HIS A 377 -26.03 -0.20 -25.33
C HIS A 377 -27.02 0.23 -26.44
N PRO A 378 -28.30 0.56 -26.16
CA PRO A 378 -29.21 1.13 -27.16
C PRO A 378 -28.70 2.42 -27.80
N ALA A 379 -28.04 3.30 -27.05
CA ALA A 379 -27.45 4.52 -27.59
C ALA A 379 -26.34 4.22 -28.60
N LEU A 380 -25.38 3.36 -28.25
CA LEU A 380 -24.32 2.92 -29.16
C LEU A 380 -24.91 2.21 -30.39
N ALA A 381 -25.93 1.37 -30.19
CA ALA A 381 -26.57 0.63 -31.27
C ALA A 381 -27.16 1.56 -32.35
N ARG A 382 -27.80 2.66 -31.94
CA ARG A 382 -28.34 3.69 -32.83
C ARG A 382 -27.23 4.43 -33.58
N ASP A 383 -26.12 4.73 -32.92
CA ASP A 383 -24.97 5.38 -33.54
C ASP A 383 -24.29 4.50 -34.59
N CYS A 384 -24.13 3.21 -34.31
CA CYS A 384 -23.64 2.24 -35.29
C CYS A 384 -24.57 2.12 -36.50
N GLU A 385 -25.89 2.10 -36.30
CA GLU A 385 -26.87 2.06 -37.41
C GLU A 385 -26.80 3.31 -38.28
N ARG A 386 -26.65 4.49 -37.65
CA ARG A 386 -26.43 5.75 -38.37
C ARG A 386 -25.16 5.70 -39.21
N ALA A 387 -24.05 5.20 -38.65
CA ALA A 387 -22.79 5.07 -39.38
C ALA A 387 -22.87 4.11 -40.57
N VAL A 388 -23.61 3.01 -40.42
CA VAL A 388 -23.86 2.06 -41.53
C VAL A 388 -24.68 2.73 -42.64
N ARG A 389 -25.75 3.46 -42.28
CA ARG A 389 -26.58 4.18 -43.27
C ARG A 389 -25.81 5.25 -44.03
N GLU A 390 -24.86 5.90 -43.38
CA GLU A 390 -24.00 6.94 -43.96
C GLU A 390 -22.80 6.36 -44.74
N GLY A 391 -22.65 5.03 -44.80
CA GLY A 391 -21.56 4.37 -45.51
C GLY A 391 -20.18 4.54 -44.85
N ARG A 392 -20.14 4.94 -43.57
CA ARG A 392 -18.89 5.08 -42.78
C ARG A 392 -18.44 3.76 -42.13
N MET A 393 -19.31 2.75 -42.12
CA MET A 393 -19.10 1.48 -41.45
C MET A 393 -19.91 0.38 -42.15
N THR A 394 -19.41 -0.86 -42.17
CA THR A 394 -20.13 -2.04 -42.65
C THR A 394 -21.02 -2.65 -41.56
N VAL A 395 -21.98 -3.48 -41.96
CA VAL A 395 -22.83 -4.22 -41.00
C VAL A 395 -22.00 -5.15 -40.11
N ALA A 396 -20.97 -5.79 -40.65
CA ALA A 396 -20.10 -6.69 -39.90
C ALA A 396 -19.30 -5.94 -38.82
N GLU A 397 -18.71 -4.79 -39.16
CA GLU A 397 -18.01 -3.93 -38.19
C GLU A 397 -18.95 -3.43 -37.10
N SER A 398 -20.17 -3.02 -37.46
CA SER A 398 -21.21 -2.60 -36.51
C SER A 398 -21.54 -3.70 -35.50
N GLN A 399 -21.73 -4.94 -35.95
CA GLN A 399 -21.97 -6.07 -35.05
C GLN A 399 -20.76 -6.41 -34.19
N GLY A 400 -19.54 -6.28 -34.73
CA GLY A 400 -18.31 -6.46 -33.97
C GLY A 400 -18.19 -5.45 -32.82
N ILE A 401 -18.41 -4.17 -33.10
CA ILE A 401 -18.34 -3.09 -32.09
C ILE A 401 -19.40 -3.27 -31.00
N LYS A 402 -20.64 -3.60 -31.37
CA LYS A 402 -21.71 -3.81 -30.38
C LYS A 402 -21.38 -4.95 -29.42
N ARG A 403 -20.92 -6.10 -29.94
CA ARG A 403 -20.52 -7.25 -29.11
C ARG A 403 -19.32 -6.94 -28.24
N PHE A 404 -18.33 -6.25 -28.78
CA PHE A 404 -17.17 -5.80 -28.02
C PHE A 404 -17.62 -4.91 -26.86
N TYR A 405 -18.42 -3.87 -27.14
CA TYR A 405 -18.91 -2.95 -26.12
C TYR A 405 -19.75 -3.63 -25.03
N GLU A 406 -20.66 -4.53 -25.41
CA GLU A 406 -21.45 -5.31 -24.45
C GLU A 406 -20.55 -6.20 -23.58
N GLY A 407 -19.58 -6.88 -24.19
CA GLY A 407 -18.60 -7.70 -23.47
C GLY A 407 -17.73 -6.91 -22.49
N GLU A 408 -17.25 -5.73 -22.87
CA GLU A 408 -16.45 -4.87 -21.98
C GLU A 408 -17.29 -4.28 -20.84
N LEU A 409 -18.56 -3.94 -21.09
CA LEU A 409 -19.46 -3.42 -20.05
C LEU A 409 -19.81 -4.48 -19.00
N ASP A 410 -19.98 -5.73 -19.42
CA ASP A 410 -20.21 -6.86 -18.52
C ASP A 410 -18.89 -7.44 -17.96
N GLY A 411 -17.75 -6.97 -18.46
CA GLY A 411 -16.41 -7.35 -18.02
C GLY A 411 -16.06 -6.81 -16.64
N TYR A 412 -15.10 -7.47 -16.00
CA TYR A 412 -14.54 -7.04 -14.71
C TYR A 412 -13.84 -5.68 -14.86
N ALA A 413 -13.90 -4.84 -13.83
CA ALA A 413 -13.35 -3.48 -13.90
C ALA A 413 -11.81 -3.42 -14.03
N TYR A 414 -11.11 -4.54 -13.80
CA TYR A 414 -9.65 -4.65 -13.86
C TYR A 414 -9.17 -5.20 -15.22
N LEU A 415 -7.86 -5.13 -15.46
CA LEU A 415 -7.28 -5.46 -16.77
C LEU A 415 -7.12 -6.97 -16.98
N GLU A 416 -7.19 -7.39 -18.25
CA GLU A 416 -6.90 -8.76 -18.71
C GLU A 416 -5.48 -8.91 -19.29
#